data_AF-A0A017STX0-F1
#
_entry.id   AF-A0A017STX0-F1
#
_cell.length_a   1.000
_cell.length_b   1.000
_cell.length_c   1.000
_cell.angle_alpha   90.00
_cell.angle_beta   90.00
_cell.angle_gamma   90.00
#
_symmetry.space_group_name_H-M   'P 1'
#
loop_
_entity.id
_entity.type
_entity.pdbx_description
1 polymer ?
#
loop_
_entity_poly.entity_id
_entity_poly.type
_entity_poly.pdbx_seq_one_letter_code
_entity_poly.pdbx_strand_id
1 'polypeptide(L)'
;MALGLLATACGPSVEDLCEILDDDCEDMPYEACVDDGERLESRAESSGCEEPFEAYLDCIDDETCEWNSRCAYERDALVACTGESAW
;
A
#
# COMPACT_ATOMS: atom_id res chain seq x y z
N MET A 1 -28.69 -1.19 -21.08
CA MET A 1 -28.36 -1.14 -19.64
C MET A 1 -26.84 -1.20 -19.55
N ALA A 2 -26.19 -0.04 -19.50
CA ALA A 2 -24.74 0.04 -19.33
C ALA A 2 -24.47 0.06 -17.83
N LEU A 3 -24.09 -1.09 -17.28
CA LEU A 3 -23.58 -1.20 -15.92
C LEU A 3 -22.14 -0.67 -15.97
N GLY A 4 -21.98 0.61 -15.65
CA GLY A 4 -20.68 1.22 -15.41
C GLY A 4 -20.09 0.61 -14.15
N LEU A 5 -19.04 -0.18 -14.32
CA LEU A 5 -18.16 -0.65 -13.25
C LEU A 5 -17.42 0.57 -12.70
N LEU A 6 -18.06 1.31 -11.81
CA LEU A 6 -17.37 2.15 -10.85
C LEU A 6 -16.87 1.18 -9.77
N ALA A 7 -15.70 0.59 -9.97
CA ALA A 7 -14.94 0.06 -8.87
C ALA A 7 -14.70 1.25 -7.94
N THR A 8 -15.40 1.25 -6.82
CA THR A 8 -15.06 2.09 -5.69
C THR A 8 -13.68 1.65 -5.25
N ALA A 9 -12.63 2.35 -5.70
CA ALA A 9 -11.33 2.35 -5.04
C ALA A 9 -11.57 2.94 -3.64
N CYS A 10 -12.03 2.08 -2.74
CA CYS A 10 -12.23 2.35 -1.33
C CYS A 10 -11.27 1.43 -0.58
N GLY A 11 -9.99 1.47 -0.97
CA GLY A 11 -8.90 0.99 -0.14
C GLY A 11 -8.46 2.10 0.81
N PRO A 12 -7.71 1.77 1.88
CA PRO A 12 -7.09 2.74 2.75
C PRO A 12 -6.06 3.57 1.97
N SER A 13 -5.95 4.87 2.27
CA SER A 13 -4.92 5.71 1.64
C SER A 13 -3.57 5.53 2.33
N VAL A 14 -2.48 5.88 1.64
CA VAL A 14 -1.12 5.89 2.23
C VAL A 14 -1.09 6.78 3.48
N GLU A 15 -1.68 7.98 3.40
CA GLU A 15 -1.69 8.94 4.50
C GLU A 15 -2.42 8.38 5.73
N ASP A 16 -3.59 7.75 5.54
CA ASP A 16 -4.36 7.16 6.64
C ASP A 16 -3.60 6.01 7.32
N LEU A 17 -2.97 5.13 6.52
CA LEU A 17 -2.17 4.02 7.05
C LEU A 17 -0.95 4.52 7.81
N CYS A 18 -0.25 5.52 7.26
CA CYS A 18 0.93 6.06 7.91
C CYS A 18 0.59 6.77 9.23
N GLU A 19 -0.57 7.42 9.33
CA GLU A 19 -1.06 7.99 10.60
C GLU A 19 -1.29 6.87 11.63
N ILE A 20 -1.97 5.78 11.23
CA ILE A 20 -2.19 4.62 12.11
C ILE A 20 -0.86 4.00 12.55
N LEU A 21 0.09 3.82 11.63
CA LEU A 21 1.37 3.21 11.93
C LEU A 21 2.26 4.10 12.80
N ASP A 22 2.24 5.42 12.63
CA ASP A 22 2.97 6.37 13.49
C ASP A 22 2.41 6.41 14.91
N ASP A 23 1.07 6.33 15.05
CA ASP A 23 0.39 6.34 16.35
C ASP A 23 0.53 5.01 17.11
N ASP A 24 0.37 3.88 16.43
CA ASP A 24 0.23 2.57 17.08
C ASP A 24 1.53 1.73 17.07
N CYS A 25 2.49 2.02 16.18
CA CYS A 25 3.68 1.19 15.98
C CYS A 25 4.98 1.89 16.39
N GLU A 26 5.85 1.15 17.08
CA GLU A 26 7.18 1.64 17.43
C GLU A 26 8.06 1.75 16.16
N ASP A 27 8.81 2.85 16.03
CA ASP A 27 9.76 3.12 14.94
C ASP A 27 9.20 3.33 13.52
N MET A 28 7.95 3.80 13.37
CA MET A 28 7.38 4.19 12.07
C MET A 28 7.15 5.70 11.96
N PRO A 29 8.14 6.50 11.52
CA PRO A 29 7.95 7.94 11.36
C PRO A 29 7.02 8.26 10.18
N TYR A 30 5.92 8.98 10.47
CA TYR A 30 4.89 9.37 9.50
C TYR A 30 5.46 9.93 8.17
N GLU A 31 6.34 10.92 8.22
CA GLU A 31 6.85 11.59 7.00
C GLU A 31 7.58 10.60 6.06
N ALA A 32 8.40 9.69 6.61
CA ALA A 32 9.10 8.72 5.79
C ALA A 32 8.15 7.65 5.23
N CYS A 33 7.13 7.27 6.01
CA CYS A 33 6.09 6.35 5.56
C CYS A 33 5.32 6.92 4.37
N VAL A 34 4.91 8.19 4.44
CA VAL A 34 4.17 8.85 3.35
C VAL A 34 5.04 9.00 2.11
N ASP A 35 6.27 9.48 2.25
CA ASP A 35 7.20 9.64 1.12
C ASP A 35 7.43 8.32 0.36
N ASP A 36 7.61 7.21 1.09
CA ASP A 36 7.79 5.89 0.48
C ASP A 36 6.49 5.34 -0.12
N GLY A 37 5.36 5.53 0.56
CA GLY A 37 4.05 5.10 0.06
C GLY A 37 3.62 5.84 -1.21
N GLU A 38 3.78 7.16 -1.29
CA GLU A 38 3.47 7.95 -2.50
C GLU A 38 4.41 7.59 -3.67
N ARG A 39 5.69 7.35 -3.38
CA ARG A 39 6.66 6.89 -4.40
C ARG A 39 6.20 5.57 -5.01
N LEU A 40 5.74 4.66 -4.17
CA LEU A 40 5.28 3.35 -4.57
C LEU A 40 3.93 3.39 -5.29
N GLU A 41 3.00 4.23 -4.85
CA GLU A 41 1.73 4.51 -5.54
C GLU A 41 2.00 4.99 -6.97
N SER A 42 2.83 6.03 -7.11
CA SER A 42 3.20 6.57 -8.42
C SER A 42 3.87 5.51 -9.30
N ARG A 43 4.69 4.65 -8.71
CA ARG A 43 5.32 3.53 -9.42
C ARG A 43 4.28 2.50 -9.88
N ALA A 44 3.35 2.13 -9.00
CA ALA A 44 2.29 1.20 -9.27
C ALA A 44 1.40 1.70 -10.41
N GLU A 45 0.92 2.94 -10.32
CA GLU A 45 0.15 3.61 -11.38
C GLU A 45 0.91 3.63 -12.72
N SER A 46 2.17 4.05 -12.72
CA SER A 46 2.97 4.13 -13.96
C SER A 46 3.21 2.76 -14.63
N SER A 47 3.08 1.68 -13.86
CA SER A 47 3.31 0.30 -14.30
C SER A 47 2.00 -0.46 -14.58
N GLY A 48 0.83 0.12 -14.29
CA GLY A 48 -0.46 -0.58 -14.35
C GLY A 48 -0.60 -1.66 -13.27
N CYS A 49 -0.04 -1.39 -12.09
CA CYS A 49 0.07 -2.28 -10.93
C CYS A 49 -0.76 -1.75 -9.75
N GLU A 50 -1.85 -1.03 -10.00
CA GLU A 50 -2.72 -0.46 -8.98
C GLU A 50 -3.36 -1.55 -8.11
N GLU A 51 -3.84 -2.65 -8.72
CA GLU A 51 -4.46 -3.77 -7.99
C GLU A 51 -3.54 -4.43 -6.94
N PRO A 52 -2.28 -4.83 -7.25
CA PRO A 52 -1.38 -5.35 -6.23
C PRO A 52 -0.92 -4.28 -5.21
N PHE A 53 -0.99 -2.99 -5.54
CA PHE A 53 -0.71 -1.92 -4.58
C PHE A 53 -1.86 -1.77 -3.59
N GLU A 54 -3.10 -1.71 -4.06
CA GLU A 54 -4.30 -1.71 -3.21
C GLU A 54 -4.33 -2.93 -2.28
N ALA A 55 -4.07 -4.13 -2.82
CA ALA A 55 -4.03 -5.35 -2.00
C ALA A 55 -2.94 -5.30 -0.91
N TYR A 56 -1.83 -4.60 -1.18
CA TYR A 56 -0.78 -4.41 -0.20
C TYR A 56 -1.17 -3.41 0.90
N LEU A 57 -1.82 -2.30 0.54
CA LEU A 57 -2.36 -1.34 1.51
C LEU A 57 -3.44 -1.99 2.39
N ASP A 58 -4.34 -2.79 1.81
CA ASP A 58 -5.36 -3.55 2.55
C ASP A 58 -4.72 -4.49 3.59
N CYS A 59 -3.62 -5.17 3.23
CA CYS A 59 -2.92 -6.02 4.18
C CYS A 59 -2.25 -5.21 5.31
N ILE A 60 -1.67 -4.04 5.00
CA ILE A 60 -1.11 -3.17 6.04
C ILE A 60 -2.19 -2.73 7.02
N ASP A 61 -3.39 -2.39 6.54
CA ASP A 61 -4.53 -2.02 7.39
C ASP A 61 -4.92 -3.16 8.34
N ASP A 62 -4.99 -4.39 7.82
CA ASP A 62 -5.38 -5.57 8.59
C ASP A 62 -4.32 -5.99 9.63
N GLU A 63 -3.04 -5.93 9.27
CA GLU A 63 -1.94 -6.45 10.09
C GLU A 63 -1.27 -5.37 10.96
N THR A 64 -1.46 -4.09 10.65
CA THR A 64 -0.90 -2.93 11.36
C THR A 64 0.58 -3.16 11.69
N CYS A 65 1.02 -3.10 12.95
CA CYS A 65 2.43 -3.18 13.33
C CYS A 65 3.16 -4.50 12.96
N GLU A 66 2.45 -5.56 12.58
CA GLU A 66 3.08 -6.80 12.08
C GLU A 66 3.21 -6.83 10.53
N TRP A 67 2.77 -5.78 9.82
CA TRP A 67 2.64 -5.72 8.35
C TRP A 67 3.90 -6.18 7.61
N ASN A 68 5.08 -5.74 8.06
CA ASN A 68 6.34 -6.02 7.36
C ASN A 68 6.61 -7.53 7.22
N SER A 69 6.19 -8.31 8.22
CA SER A 69 6.33 -9.77 8.22
C SER A 69 5.11 -10.50 7.64
N ARG A 70 3.92 -9.94 7.81
CA ARG A 70 2.64 -10.60 7.49
C ARG A 70 2.19 -10.35 6.06
N CYS A 71 2.47 -9.17 5.51
CA CYS A 71 2.13 -8.76 4.15
C CYS A 71 3.23 -9.06 3.12
N ALA A 72 4.07 -10.06 3.41
CA ALA A 72 5.18 -10.42 2.52
C ALA A 72 4.70 -10.91 1.15
N TYR A 73 3.54 -11.58 1.09
CA TYR A 73 2.98 -12.09 -0.16
C TYR A 73 2.53 -10.96 -1.08
N GLU A 74 1.78 -10.00 -0.54
CA GLU A 74 1.28 -8.82 -1.23
C GLU A 74 2.45 -7.92 -1.66
N ARG A 75 3.44 -7.73 -0.77
CA ARG A 75 4.68 -7.02 -1.09
C ARG A 75 5.39 -7.66 -2.27
N ASP A 76 5.60 -8.98 -2.24
CA ASP A 76 6.32 -9.69 -3.30
C ASP A 76 5.55 -9.65 -4.63
N ALA A 77 4.21 -9.67 -4.59
CA ALA A 77 3.36 -9.47 -5.76
C ALA A 77 3.50 -8.06 -6.36
N LEU A 78 3.51 -7.04 -5.51
CA LEU A 78 3.73 -5.65 -5.93
C LEU A 78 5.14 -5.45 -6.51
N VAL A 79 6.17 -5.98 -5.85
CA VAL A 79 7.56 -5.98 -6.33
C VAL A 79 7.66 -6.67 -7.69
N ALA A 80 7.00 -7.82 -7.87
CA ALA A 80 6.99 -8.54 -9.14
C ALA A 80 6.33 -7.74 -10.26
N CYS A 81 5.35 -6.89 -9.93
CA CYS A 81 4.66 -6.05 -10.89
C CYS A 81 5.45 -4.77 -11.23
N THR A 82 5.95 -4.05 -10.21
CA THR A 82 6.62 -2.74 -10.37
C THR A 82 8.12 -2.85 -10.67
N GLY A 83 8.73 -3.97 -10.30
CA GLY A 83 10.18 -4.15 -10.25
C GLY A 83 10.87 -3.38 -9.13
N GLU A 84 10.12 -2.79 -8.20
CA GLU A 84 10.64 -1.96 -7.10
C GLU A 84 10.81 -2.79 -5.84
N SER A 85 12.05 -2.88 -5.34
CA SER A 85 12.42 -3.72 -4.18
C SER A 85 12.96 -2.93 -2.99
N ALA A 86 12.82 -1.60 -3.01
CA ALA A 86 13.34 -0.70 -1.97
C ALA A 86 12.20 -0.30 -1.03
N TRP A 87 12.16 -0.96 0.12
CA TRP A 87 11.30 -0.75 1.28
C TRP A 87 12.20 -0.62 2.51
#